data_AF-A0A945YAM4-F1
#
_entry.id   AF-A0A945YAM4-F1
#
_cell.length_a   1.000
_cell.length_b   1.000
_cell.length_c   1.000
_cell.angle_alpha   90.00
_cell.angle_beta   90.00
_cell.angle_gamma   90.00
#
_symmetry.space_group_name_H-M   'P 1'
#
loop_
_entity.id
_entity.type
_entity.pdbx_description
1 polymer ?
#
loop_
_entity_poly.entity_id
_entity_poly.type
_entity_poly.pdbx_seq_one_letter_code
_entity_poly.pdbx_strand_id
1 'polypeptide(L)'
;MRFTDRSIDALKPKAERFEVWEDGRTGLGLRITPRSKKTFVFMYRFDRKARRMTLGRYSKSPATGISLATARRMLGEAREKLVSTAE
;
A
#
# COMPACT_ATOMS: atom_id res chain seq x y z
N MET A 1 10.78 5.01 -3.74
CA MET A 1 11.68 4.69 -2.61
C MET A 1 11.38 3.28 -2.11
N ARG A 2 12.35 2.55 -1.56
CA ARG A 2 12.06 1.32 -0.80
C ARG A 2 11.36 1.66 0.50
N PHE A 3 10.27 0.97 0.84
CA PHE A 3 9.58 1.22 2.10
C PHE A 3 10.31 0.55 3.27
N THR A 4 10.51 1.36 4.28
CA THR A 4 10.92 1.04 5.65
C THR A 4 10.08 1.88 6.60
N ASP A 5 9.92 1.45 7.85
CA ASP A 5 9.15 2.24 8.84
C ASP A 5 9.68 3.68 8.95
N ARG A 6 11.01 3.85 8.98
CA ARG A 6 11.64 5.17 9.00
C ARG A 6 11.28 6.02 7.78
N SER A 7 11.32 5.44 6.58
CA SER A 7 10.96 6.16 5.36
C SER A 7 9.48 6.54 5.33
N ILE A 8 8.61 5.65 5.82
CA ILE A 8 7.16 5.89 5.89
C ILE A 8 6.86 7.00 6.88
N ASP A 9 7.50 6.98 8.06
CA ASP A 9 7.34 8.02 9.09
C ASP A 9 7.74 9.39 8.57
N ALA A 10 8.84 9.48 7.82
CA ALA A 10 9.35 10.73 7.25
C ALA A 10 8.40 11.38 6.22
N LEU A 11 7.41 10.66 5.69
CA LEU A 11 6.44 11.22 4.76
C LEU A 11 5.50 12.20 5.46
N LYS A 12 5.52 13.45 4.98
CA LYS A 12 4.69 14.55 5.46
C LYS A 12 3.39 14.67 4.64
N PRO A 13 2.27 15.06 5.26
CA PRO A 13 1.05 15.38 4.53
C PRO A 13 1.28 16.58 3.59
N LYS A 14 0.44 16.68 2.56
CA LYS A 14 0.33 17.84 1.66
C LYS A 14 -1.09 18.40 1.74
N ALA A 15 -1.32 19.54 1.08
CA ALA A 15 -2.65 20.14 0.98
C ALA A 15 -3.69 19.17 0.38
N GLU A 16 -3.25 18.30 -0.53
CA GLU A 16 -4.08 17.27 -1.15
C GLU A 16 -3.59 15.86 -0.84
N ARG A 17 -4.51 14.90 -0.98
CA ARG A 17 -4.17 13.47 -0.87
C ARG A 17 -3.22 13.08 -1.99
N PHE A 18 -2.20 12.31 -1.67
CA PHE A 18 -1.25 11.81 -2.67
C PHE A 18 -0.81 10.39 -2.35
N GLU A 19 -0.23 9.72 -3.34
CA GLU A 19 0.26 8.35 -3.24
C GLU A 19 1.77 8.35 -3.49
N VAL A 20 2.52 7.65 -2.64
CA VAL A 20 3.95 7.35 -2.85
C VAL A 20 4.04 5.87 -3.18
N TRP A 21 4.83 5.51 -4.18
CA TRP A 21 4.99 4.12 -4.61
C TRP A 21 6.33 3.55 -4.14
N GLU A 22 6.31 2.26 -3.79
CA GLU A 22 7.51 1.51 -3.47
C GLU A 22 8.29 1.17 -4.76
N ASP A 23 9.61 1.26 -4.70
CA ASP A 23 10.48 0.91 -5.83
C ASP A 23 10.45 -0.60 -6.12
N GLY A 24 10.79 -0.95 -7.36
CA GLY A 24 10.89 -2.34 -7.80
C GLY A 24 9.58 -2.92 -8.35
N ARG A 25 8.65 -2.06 -8.82
CA ARG A 25 7.39 -2.46 -9.45
C ARG A 25 6.57 -3.44 -8.59
N THR A 26 6.61 -3.27 -7.27
CA THR A 26 5.83 -4.11 -6.34
C THR A 26 4.33 -3.80 -6.44
N GLY A 27 3.95 -2.63 -6.98
CA GLY A 27 2.57 -2.15 -6.97
C GLY A 27 2.12 -1.72 -5.57
N LEU A 28 2.98 -1.82 -4.56
CA LEU A 28 2.71 -1.33 -3.22
C LEU A 28 2.89 0.18 -3.16
N GLY A 29 1.90 0.86 -2.62
CA GLY A 29 1.93 2.29 -2.41
C GLY A 29 1.43 2.66 -1.02
N LEU A 30 1.69 3.91 -0.65
CA LEU A 30 1.19 4.53 0.56
C LEU A 30 0.44 5.79 0.19
N ARG A 31 -0.87 5.78 0.44
CA ARG A 31 -1.74 6.95 0.32
C ARG A 31 -1.62 7.77 1.59
N ILE A 32 -1.29 9.05 1.44
CA ILE A 32 -1.21 10.03 2.52
C ILE A 32 -2.32 11.04 2.34
N THR A 33 -3.09 11.27 3.40
CA THR A 33 -4.14 12.31 3.44
C THR A 33 -3.60 13.59 4.06
N PRO A 34 -4.26 14.75 3.85
CA PRO A 34 -3.89 16.00 4.52
C PRO A 34 -3.93 15.90 6.06
N ARG A 35 -4.74 14.98 6.60
CA ARG A 35 -4.82 14.67 8.04
C ARG A 35 -3.73 13.70 8.53
N SER A 36 -2.63 13.58 7.79
CA SER A 36 -1.50 12.68 8.09
C SER A 36 -1.85 11.19 8.19
N LYS A 37 -3.05 10.76 7.77
CA LYS A 37 -3.38 9.33 7.70
C LYS A 37 -2.61 8.70 6.54
N LYS A 38 -1.92 7.61 6.85
CA LYS A 38 -1.12 6.81 5.92
C LYS A 38 -1.80 5.47 5.73
N THR A 39 -2.07 5.08 4.49
CA THR A 39 -2.81 3.86 4.14
C THR A 39 -2.09 3.12 3.03
N PHE A 40 -1.81 1.84 3.24
CA PHE A 40 -1.26 0.99 2.20
C PHE A 40 -2.30 0.71 1.13
N VAL A 41 -1.86 0.86 -0.11
CA VAL A 41 -2.63 0.57 -1.31
C VAL A 41 -1.84 -0.37 -2.21
N PHE A 42 -2.54 -1.22 -2.93
CA PHE A 42 -1.97 -2.07 -3.96
C PHE A 42 -2.57 -1.66 -5.31
N MET A 43 -1.72 -1.23 -6.24
CA MET A 43 -2.08 -1.03 -7.63
C MET A 43 -1.75 -2.29 -8.42
N TYR A 44 -2.75 -2.79 -9.13
CA TYR A 44 -2.63 -3.97 -9.98
C TYR A 44 -3.38 -3.77 -11.29
N ARG A 45 -3.14 -4.67 -12.25
CA ARG A 45 -3.94 -4.76 -13.46
C ARG A 45 -4.72 -6.06 -13.42
N PHE A 46 -6.00 -5.97 -13.75
CA PHE A 46 -6.87 -7.13 -13.92
C PHE A 46 -7.83 -6.83 -15.06
N ASP A 47 -7.99 -7.78 -15.97
CA ASP A 47 -8.77 -7.60 -17.20
C ASP A 47 -8.37 -6.31 -17.96
N ARG A 48 -7.06 -6.15 -18.21
CA ARG A 48 -6.43 -4.99 -18.85
C ARG A 48 -6.67 -3.63 -18.18
N LYS A 49 -7.43 -3.54 -17.09
CA LYS A 49 -7.76 -2.30 -16.37
C LYS A 49 -6.89 -2.15 -15.13
N ALA A 50 -6.41 -0.92 -14.89
CA ALA A 50 -5.73 -0.58 -13.65
C ALA A 50 -6.74 -0.50 -12.51
N ARG A 51 -6.49 -1.24 -11.43
CA ARG A 51 -7.32 -1.28 -10.24
C ARG A 51 -6.47 -0.99 -9.01
N ARG A 52 -7.12 -0.43 -7.99
CA ARG A 52 -6.51 -0.19 -6.68
C ARG A 52 -7.26 -0.96 -5.61
N MET A 53 -6.51 -1.61 -4.73
CA MET A 53 -7.01 -2.26 -3.52
C MET A 53 -6.43 -1.54 -2.32
N THR A 54 -7.26 -1.29 -1.30
CA THR A 54 -6.77 -0.76 -0.03
C THR A 54 -6.41 -1.93 0.87
N LEU A 55 -5.16 -1.98 1.35
CA LEU A 55 -4.70 -3.07 2.22
C LEU A 55 -4.96 -2.73 3.70
N GLY A 56 -4.77 -1.48 4.10
CA GLY A 56 -5.05 -1.04 5.47
C GLY A 56 -4.28 0.21 5.89
N ARG A 57 -4.67 0.80 7.03
CA ARG A 57 -3.98 1.96 7.61
C ARG A 57 -2.62 1.54 8.17
N TYR A 58 -1.56 2.29 7.86
CA TYR A 58 -0.25 2.07 8.47
C TYR A 58 -0.29 2.39 9.96
N SER A 59 0.16 1.44 10.77
CA SER A 59 0.48 1.64 12.19
C SER A 59 1.58 0.65 12.61
N LYS A 60 2.43 1.09 13.54
CA LYS A 60 3.39 0.20 14.22
C LYS A 60 2.71 -0.66 15.29
N SER A 61 1.50 -0.31 15.69
CA SER A 61 0.68 -1.08 16.63
C SER A 61 -0.45 -1.81 15.91
N PRO A 62 -0.57 -3.15 16.06
CA PRO A 62 -1.65 -3.94 15.46
C PRO A 62 -3.06 -3.48 15.85
N ALA A 63 -3.21 -2.86 17.03
CA ALA A 63 -4.51 -2.41 17.55
C ALA A 63 -5.11 -1.25 16.73
N THR A 64 -4.30 -0.54 15.94
CA THR A 64 -4.72 0.71 15.28
C THR A 64 -4.48 0.72 13.78
N GLY A 65 -3.93 -0.37 13.24
CA GLY A 65 -3.61 -0.52 11.82
C GLY A 65 -2.72 -1.73 11.56
N ILE A 66 -2.07 -1.72 10.39
CA ILE A 66 -1.22 -2.80 9.92
C ILE A 66 0.22 -2.33 9.76
N SER A 67 1.15 -3.25 10.03
CA SER A 67 2.57 -3.04 9.80
C SER A 67 2.94 -3.13 8.32
N LEU A 68 4.14 -2.67 7.95
CA LEU A 68 4.68 -2.86 6.61
C LEU A 68 4.83 -4.35 6.25
N ALA A 69 5.22 -5.20 7.21
CA ALA A 69 5.33 -6.64 7.02
C ALA A 69 3.96 -7.27 6.70
N THR A 70 2.92 -6.89 7.44
CA THR A 70 1.55 -7.32 7.20
C THR A 70 1.07 -6.87 5.82
N ALA A 71 1.34 -5.62 5.42
CA ALA A 71 0.97 -5.11 4.11
C ALA A 71 1.66 -5.89 2.97
N ARG A 72 2.93 -6.26 3.11
CA ARG A 72 3.65 -7.10 2.13
C ARG A 72 3.09 -8.52 2.06
N ARG A 73 2.67 -9.11 3.17
CA ARG A 73 1.99 -10.41 3.18
C ARG A 73 0.66 -10.35 2.43
N MET A 74 -0.18 -9.37 2.75
CA MET A 74 -1.46 -9.15 2.07
C MET A 74 -1.28 -8.87 0.57
N LEU A 75 -0.21 -8.17 0.18
CA LEU A 75 0.16 -7.97 -1.22
C LEU A 75 0.44 -9.30 -1.93
N GLY A 76 1.19 -10.21 -1.30
CA GLY A 76 1.47 -11.55 -1.84
C GLY A 76 0.18 -12.34 -2.05
N GLU A 77 -0.64 -12.44 -1.00
CA GLU A 77 -1.94 -13.13 -1.04
C GLU A 77 -2.88 -12.53 -2.11
N ALA A 78 -2.93 -11.20 -2.23
CA ALA A 78 -3.75 -10.52 -3.23
C ALA A 78 -3.25 -10.81 -4.66
N ARG A 79 -1.94 -10.89 -4.86
CA ARG A 79 -1.34 -11.24 -6.15
C ARG A 79 -1.67 -12.66 -6.57
N GLU A 80 -1.53 -13.62 -5.66
CA GLU A 80 -1.86 -15.03 -5.92
C GLU A 80 -3.33 -15.19 -6.34
N LYS A 81 -4.25 -14.55 -5.62
CA LYS A 81 -5.69 -14.57 -5.96
C LYS A 81 -6.00 -13.99 -7.34
N LEU A 82 -5.25 -12.97 -7.78
CA LEU A 82 -5.44 -12.38 -9.10
C LEU A 82 -4.98 -13.31 -10.22
N VAL A 83 -3.94 -14.12 -9.97
CA VAL A 83 -3.48 -15.15 -10.92
C VAL A 83 -4.50 -16.29 -10.98
N SER A 84 -4.96 -16.78 -9.84
CA SER A 84 -5.91 -17.92 -9.79
C SER A 84 -7.31 -17.61 -10.32
N THR A 85 -7.68 -16.34 -10.46
CA THR A 85 -8.98 -15.92 -11.02
C THR A 85 -8.90 -15.68 -12.53
N ALA A 86 -7.70 -15.73 -13.12
CA ALA A 86 -7.48 -15.52 -14.55
C ALA A 86 -7.35 -16.85 -15.34
N GLU A 87 -7.29 -17.99 -14.65
CA GLU A 87 -7.53 -19.34 -15.19
C GLU A 87 -9.02 -19.68 -15.17
#